data_AF-A0A1I4KXY4-F1
#
_entry.id   AF-A0A1I4KXY4-F1
#
_cell.length_a   1.000
_cell.length_b   1.000
_cell.length_c   1.000
_cell.angle_alpha   90.00
_cell.angle_beta   90.00
_cell.angle_gamma   90.00
#
_symmetry.space_group_name_H-M   'P 1'
#
loop_
_entity.id
_entity.type
_entity.pdbx_description
1 polymer ?
#
loop_
_entity_poly.entity_id
_entity_poly.type
_entity_poly.pdbx_seq_one_letter_code
_entity_poly.pdbx_strand_id
1 'polypeptide(L)'
;MKKIVMTLAAALVFALSACGGGGEEPEDSAESGNTESSGGSVDAEAARSAYDQNCLQCHGENLEGMNGPPLAGQDLSQDHVLSMIQNGGAGMPDGLVSGSEAENLAAWVADQ
;
A
#
# COMPACT_ATOMS: atom_id res chain seq x y z
N MET A 1 33.36 -11.91 56.33
CA MET A 1 31.99 -11.44 56.08
C MET A 1 31.76 -11.44 54.57
N LYS A 2 30.64 -12.05 54.15
CA LYS A 2 30.00 -12.03 52.81
C LYS A 2 30.89 -12.27 51.55
N LYS A 3 30.97 -13.57 51.19
CA LYS A 3 30.58 -14.14 49.89
C LYS A 3 31.16 -13.47 48.62
N ILE A 4 32.35 -13.92 48.23
CA ILE A 4 32.82 -13.94 46.84
C ILE A 4 32.45 -15.32 46.28
N VAL A 5 31.54 -15.36 45.32
CA VAL A 5 31.12 -16.52 44.52
C VAL A 5 31.39 -16.08 43.08
N MET A 6 32.33 -16.57 42.26
CA MET A 6 32.97 -17.88 42.06
C MET A 6 32.03 -19.03 41.67
N THR A 7 31.55 -19.02 40.41
CA THR A 7 31.30 -20.20 39.53
C THR A 7 30.88 -19.63 38.15
N LEU A 8 31.62 -19.68 37.04
CA LEU A 8 32.28 -20.77 36.30
C LEU A 8 31.29 -21.75 35.63
N ALA A 9 31.46 -21.92 34.31
CA ALA A 9 30.89 -22.95 33.42
C ALA A 9 29.39 -22.83 33.09
N ALA A 10 28.84 -23.22 31.95
CA ALA A 10 29.26 -23.71 30.63
C ALA A 10 27.94 -23.72 29.82
N ALA A 11 27.88 -23.15 28.61
CA ALA A 11 27.86 -23.87 27.34
C ALA A 11 26.66 -24.83 27.09
N LEU A 12 26.00 -24.62 25.93
CA LEU A 12 24.98 -25.44 25.25
C LEU A 12 23.62 -25.55 25.96
N VAL A 13 22.45 -25.48 25.29
CA VAL A 13 21.96 -26.42 24.27
C VAL A 13 20.79 -25.78 23.49
N PHE A 14 20.77 -26.05 22.18
CA PHE A 14 19.67 -25.93 21.23
C PHE A 14 18.34 -26.53 21.73
N ALA A 15 17.21 -25.86 21.51
CA ALA A 15 15.91 -26.55 21.48
C ALA A 15 14.98 -25.92 20.42
N LEU A 16 14.96 -26.54 19.24
CA LEU A 16 13.79 -26.50 18.35
C LEU A 16 12.69 -27.35 19.00
N SER A 17 11.52 -26.76 19.23
CA SER A 17 10.24 -27.46 19.47
C SER A 17 9.25 -26.80 18.49
N ALA A 18 8.82 -27.38 17.38
CA ALA A 18 8.17 -28.67 17.11
C ALA A 18 6.75 -28.79 17.74
N CYS A 19 5.78 -28.21 17.01
CA CYS A 19 4.46 -28.71 16.64
C CYS A 19 3.47 -29.29 17.71
N GLY A 20 2.27 -28.71 17.71
CA GLY A 20 0.97 -29.35 18.05
C GLY A 20 0.54 -29.14 19.50
N GLY A 21 -0.64 -28.63 19.85
CA GLY A 21 -1.95 -28.40 19.21
C GLY A 21 -2.96 -28.33 20.40
N GLY A 22 -4.14 -27.73 20.38
CA GLY A 22 -4.99 -27.01 19.44
C GLY A 22 -6.28 -26.65 20.20
N GLY A 23 -7.13 -25.82 19.58
CA GLY A 23 -8.46 -25.43 20.04
C GLY A 23 -8.56 -23.91 20.19
N GLU A 24 -9.29 -23.16 19.37
CA GLU A 24 -10.34 -23.49 18.40
C GLU A 24 -10.60 -22.22 17.57
N GLU A 25 -10.58 -22.35 16.23
CA GLU A 25 -11.21 -21.41 15.29
C GLU A 25 -12.70 -21.79 15.16
N PRO A 26 -13.56 -20.93 14.57
CA PRO A 26 -13.81 -21.14 13.14
C PRO A 26 -13.68 -19.90 12.26
N GLU A 27 -12.88 -20.06 11.21
CA GLU A 27 -13.21 -19.87 9.78
C GLU A 27 -14.44 -19.02 9.40
N ASP A 28 -14.26 -18.08 8.45
CA ASP A 28 -14.51 -18.35 7.01
C ASP A 28 -14.54 -17.04 6.19
N SER A 29 -13.71 -17.02 5.13
CA SER A 29 -13.95 -16.40 3.82
C SER A 29 -14.13 -14.88 3.66
N ALA A 30 -13.04 -14.24 3.24
CA ALA A 30 -12.88 -13.66 1.88
C ALA A 30 -11.40 -13.25 1.77
N GLU A 31 -10.51 -13.88 1.00
CA GLU A 31 -10.58 -14.10 -0.44
C GLU A 31 -11.57 -13.16 -1.13
N SER A 32 -11.24 -11.88 -1.12
CA SER A 32 -11.46 -11.04 -2.29
C SER A 32 -10.13 -10.91 -3.01
N GLY A 33 -9.76 -11.94 -3.75
CA GLY A 33 -8.98 -11.78 -4.95
C GLY A 33 -9.74 -10.84 -5.87
N ASN A 34 -9.18 -9.66 -6.06
CA ASN A 34 -9.48 -8.78 -7.18
C ASN A 34 -8.35 -7.76 -7.21
N THR A 35 -7.42 -7.74 -8.14
CA THR A 35 -7.14 -8.52 -9.33
C THR A 35 -5.70 -8.14 -9.63
N GLU A 36 -4.91 -9.08 -10.13
CA GLU A 36 -3.72 -8.80 -10.94
C GLU A 36 -3.84 -7.43 -11.64
N SER A 37 -3.24 -6.37 -11.08
CA SER A 37 -3.15 -5.14 -11.85
C SER A 37 -2.08 -5.38 -12.89
N SER A 38 -2.59 -5.71 -14.07
CA SER A 38 -1.88 -6.06 -15.27
C SER A 38 -0.65 -5.17 -15.47
N GLY A 39 0.52 -5.77 -15.25
CA GLY A 39 1.56 -5.77 -16.27
C GLY A 39 2.35 -4.49 -16.43
N GLY A 40 3.10 -4.13 -15.39
CA GLY A 40 4.20 -3.18 -15.48
C GLY A 40 4.80 -2.92 -14.12
N SER A 41 6.12 -2.83 -14.01
CA SER A 41 6.72 -2.18 -12.84
C SER A 41 6.23 -0.74 -12.80
N VAL A 42 5.50 -0.35 -11.75
CA VAL A 42 5.13 1.05 -11.53
C VAL A 42 6.41 1.86 -11.40
N ASP A 43 6.57 2.88 -12.23
CA ASP A 43 7.60 3.89 -12.06
C ASP A 43 7.08 4.92 -11.05
N ALA A 44 7.41 4.70 -9.78
CA ALA A 44 6.94 5.53 -8.67
C ALA A 44 7.44 6.98 -8.77
N GLU A 45 8.63 7.20 -9.32
CA GLU A 45 9.21 8.53 -9.48
C GLU A 45 8.46 9.31 -10.57
N ALA A 46 8.18 8.68 -11.71
CA ALA A 46 7.38 9.27 -12.77
C ALA A 46 5.92 9.51 -12.32
N ALA A 47 5.31 8.55 -11.62
CA ALA A 47 3.96 8.69 -11.08
C ALA A 47 3.88 9.86 -10.09
N ARG A 48 4.82 9.94 -9.14
CA ARG A 48 4.86 11.03 -8.15
C ARG A 48 5.03 12.39 -8.84
N SER A 49 5.87 12.46 -9.87
CA SER A 49 6.06 13.69 -10.66
C SER A 49 4.79 14.10 -11.41
N ALA A 50 4.07 13.15 -12.02
CA ALA A 50 2.79 13.40 -12.68
C ALA A 50 1.73 13.87 -11.67
N TYR A 51 1.69 13.27 -10.48
CA TYR A 51 0.81 13.68 -9.39
C TYR A 51 1.10 15.12 -8.91
N ASP A 52 2.38 15.48 -8.70
CA ASP A 52 2.75 16.83 -8.28
C ASP A 52 2.28 17.90 -9.26
N GLN A 53 2.42 17.62 -10.55
CA GLN A 53 2.10 18.57 -11.61
C GLN A 53 0.58 18.75 -11.79
N ASN A 54 -0.19 17.68 -11.60
CA ASN A 54 -1.59 17.65 -12.05
C ASN A 54 -2.62 17.49 -10.93
N CYS A 55 -2.24 16.90 -9.79
CA CYS A 55 -3.19 16.41 -8.78
C CYS A 55 -3.03 17.08 -7.40
N LEU A 56 -1.79 17.41 -7.02
CA LEU A 56 -1.43 17.89 -5.68
C LEU A 56 -2.27 19.08 -5.21
N GLN A 57 -2.57 20.03 -6.09
CA GLN A 57 -3.31 21.25 -5.73
C GLN A 57 -4.75 20.97 -5.25
N CYS A 58 -5.30 19.81 -5.61
CA CYS A 58 -6.64 19.39 -5.21
C CYS A 58 -6.58 18.30 -4.13
N HIS A 59 -5.67 17.35 -4.26
CA HIS A 59 -5.64 16.14 -3.44
C HIS A 59 -4.58 16.16 -2.32
N GLY A 60 -3.77 17.22 -2.22
CA GLY A 60 -2.78 17.40 -1.16
C GLY A 60 -1.43 16.74 -1.49
N GLU A 61 -0.37 17.14 -0.79
CA GLU A 61 0.99 16.63 -0.99
C GLU A 61 1.11 15.13 -0.64
N ASN A 62 0.31 14.70 0.34
CA ASN A 62 0.27 13.35 0.91
C ASN A 62 -1.05 12.63 0.57
N LEU A 63 -1.75 13.10 -0.47
CA LEU A 63 -3.04 12.56 -0.89
C LEU A 63 -4.14 12.68 0.20
N GLU A 64 -3.96 13.58 1.17
CA GLU A 64 -4.85 13.77 2.31
C GLU A 64 -6.14 14.54 1.98
N GLY A 65 -6.24 15.03 0.74
CA GLY A 65 -7.35 15.87 0.28
C GLY A 65 -7.17 17.33 0.68
N MET A 66 -7.55 18.22 -0.24
CA MET A 66 -7.65 19.66 0.03
C MET A 66 -8.94 20.22 -0.56
N ASN A 67 -8.90 20.57 -1.84
CA ASN A 67 -10.06 21.04 -2.60
C ASN A 67 -10.86 19.86 -3.17
N GLY A 68 -10.17 18.75 -3.45
CA GLY A 68 -10.74 17.45 -3.76
C GLY A 68 -10.68 16.51 -2.56
N PRO A 69 -11.38 15.35 -2.64
CA PRO A 69 -11.37 14.35 -1.58
C PRO A 69 -9.97 13.76 -1.35
N PRO A 70 -9.73 13.14 -0.17
CA PRO A 70 -8.54 12.33 0.06
C PRO A 70 -8.50 11.15 -0.91
N LEU A 71 -7.28 10.75 -1.28
CA LEU A 71 -7.03 9.55 -2.09
C LEU A 71 -6.27 8.48 -1.28
N ALA A 72 -5.43 8.87 -0.32
CA ALA A 72 -4.71 7.91 0.54
C ALA A 72 -5.67 7.13 1.45
N GLY A 73 -5.38 5.83 1.62
CA GLY A 73 -6.16 4.95 2.50
C GLY A 73 -7.59 4.66 2.02
N GLN A 74 -7.87 4.97 0.76
CA GLN A 74 -9.13 4.66 0.10
C GLN A 74 -8.98 3.38 -0.72
N ASP A 75 -9.98 2.51 -0.67
CA ASP A 75 -9.98 1.29 -1.49
C ASP A 75 -10.37 1.63 -2.94
N LEU A 76 -9.38 2.13 -3.70
CA LEU A 76 -9.52 2.58 -5.09
C LEU A 76 -8.88 1.55 -6.02
N SER A 77 -9.65 1.03 -6.97
CA SER A 77 -9.07 0.23 -8.06
C SER A 77 -8.35 1.10 -9.09
N GLN A 78 -7.27 0.59 -9.69
CA GLN A 78 -6.54 1.29 -10.77
C GLN A 78 -7.48 1.72 -11.91
N ASP A 79 -8.39 0.85 -12.35
CA ASP A 79 -9.33 1.17 -13.43
C ASP A 79 -10.26 2.33 -13.07
N HIS A 80 -10.69 2.39 -11.81
CA HIS A 80 -11.47 3.52 -11.31
C HIS A 80 -10.67 4.81 -11.34
N VAL A 81 -9.43 4.79 -10.83
CA VAL A 81 -8.56 5.98 -10.82
C VAL A 81 -8.26 6.43 -12.25
N LEU A 82 -7.93 5.50 -13.15
CA LEU A 82 -7.66 5.79 -14.56
C LEU A 82 -8.88 6.42 -15.24
N SER A 83 -10.07 5.87 -14.98
CA SER A 83 -11.33 6.43 -15.49
C SER A 83 -11.56 7.85 -14.99
N MET A 84 -11.29 8.13 -13.72
CA MET A 84 -11.41 9.49 -13.16
C MET A 84 -10.39 10.44 -13.79
N ILE A 85 -9.13 10.02 -13.99
CA ILE A 85 -8.10 10.82 -14.66
C ILE A 85 -8.51 11.17 -16.11
N GLN A 86 -9.10 10.21 -16.83
CA GLN A 86 -9.48 10.39 -18.23
C GLN A 86 -10.77 11.19 -18.40
N ASN A 87 -11.78 10.95 -17.57
CA ASN A 87 -13.13 11.48 -17.76
C ASN A 87 -13.54 12.57 -16.77
N GLY A 88 -12.72 12.81 -15.74
CA GLY A 88 -13.03 13.74 -14.66
C GLY A 88 -14.25 13.30 -13.83
N GLY A 89 -14.79 14.24 -13.04
CA GLY A 89 -16.01 14.03 -12.26
C GLY A 89 -16.04 14.80 -10.94
N ALA A 90 -17.24 15.17 -10.47
CA ALA A 90 -17.44 15.85 -9.18
C ALA A 90 -16.55 17.11 -8.96
N GLY A 91 -16.24 17.84 -10.04
CA GLY A 91 -15.37 19.02 -10.00
C GLY A 91 -13.90 18.75 -10.37
N MET A 92 -13.51 17.48 -10.53
CA MET A 92 -12.23 17.09 -11.11
C MET A 92 -12.30 17.26 -12.65
N PRO A 93 -11.36 17.99 -13.28
CA PRO A 93 -11.30 18.12 -14.74
C PRO A 93 -10.88 16.80 -15.40
N ASP A 94 -11.29 16.63 -16.65
CA ASP A 94 -10.89 15.50 -17.49
C ASP A 94 -9.53 15.72 -18.17
N GLY A 95 -8.95 14.65 -18.72
CA GLY A 95 -7.80 14.73 -19.62
C GLY A 95 -6.52 15.32 -19.02
N LEU A 96 -6.36 15.31 -17.70
CA LEU A 96 -5.17 15.86 -17.02
C LEU A 96 -3.88 15.13 -17.39
N VAL A 97 -3.97 13.80 -17.53
CA VAL A 97 -2.87 12.91 -17.89
C VAL A 97 -3.43 11.86 -18.85
N SER A 98 -2.62 11.35 -19.78
CA SER A 98 -3.08 10.39 -20.79
C SER A 98 -2.06 9.30 -21.10
N GLY A 99 -2.53 8.25 -21.79
CA GLY A 99 -1.70 7.12 -22.21
C GLY A 99 -1.03 6.38 -21.05
N SER A 100 0.18 5.89 -21.29
CA SER A 100 0.95 5.12 -20.29
C SER A 100 1.27 5.90 -19.01
N GLU A 101 1.35 7.24 -19.09
CA GLU A 101 1.54 8.08 -17.90
C GLU A 101 0.30 8.04 -16.98
N ALA A 102 -0.90 8.05 -17.56
CA ALA A 102 -2.14 7.94 -16.80
C ALA A 102 -2.30 6.55 -16.20
N GLU A 103 -1.92 5.51 -16.93
CA GLU A 103 -1.94 4.12 -16.45
C GLU A 103 -0.97 3.94 -15.27
N ASN A 104 0.27 4.45 -15.38
CA ASN A 104 1.26 4.41 -14.31
C ASN A 104 0.83 5.22 -13.08
N LEU A 105 0.28 6.42 -13.29
CA LEU A 105 -0.24 7.27 -12.22
C LEU A 105 -1.43 6.59 -11.51
N ALA A 106 -2.37 6.02 -12.27
CA ALA A 106 -3.52 5.34 -11.71
C ALA A 106 -3.12 4.11 -10.88
N ALA A 107 -2.16 3.33 -11.37
CA ALA A 107 -1.58 2.19 -10.65
C ALA A 107 -0.95 2.64 -9.32
N TRP A 108 -0.17 3.72 -9.36
CA TRP A 108 0.50 4.24 -8.18
C TRP A 108 -0.48 4.79 -7.14
N VAL A 109 -1.50 5.55 -7.56
CA VAL A 109 -2.53 6.11 -6.65
C VAL A 109 -3.37 5.01 -6.02
N ALA A 110 -3.69 3.94 -6.76
CA ALA A 110 -4.43 2.79 -6.23
C ALA A 110 -3.66 2.01 -5.14
N ASP A 111 -2.34 2.20 -5.06
CA ASP A 111 -1.45 1.57 -4.06
C ASP A 111 -1.22 2.47 -2.82
N GLN A 112 -1.82 3.67 -2.75
CA GLN A 112 -1.63 4.64 -1.64
C GLN A 112 -2.61 4.50 -0.47
#